data_AF-A0A494RH42-F1
#
_entry.id   AF-A0A494RH42-F1
#
_cell.length_a   1.000
_cell.length_b   1.000
_cell.length_c   1.000
_cell.angle_alpha   90.00
_cell.angle_beta   90.00
_cell.angle_gamma   90.00
#
_symmetry.space_group_name_H-M   'P 1'
#
loop_
_entity.id
_entity.type
_entity.pdbx_description
1 polymer ?
#
loop_
_entity_poly.entity_id
_entity_poly.type
_entity_poly.pdbx_seq_one_letter_code
_entity_poly.pdbx_strand_id
1 'polypeptide(L)'
;MSRNARTLVALTAAVLISGLTSPAFAQQAPQDSEHPQVTEAQNRTARNRQRQSRQAQPKPPSAEEIQAAAQGVLTATNTNCSITEAKLLGQSAAKESLYEVSCASGPGYLLLTSTPPQATDCLVLAASAQQVRARDPEADVGSQCTLPANDNAMAVFTAFAKEAGLACTVDQGAIIGSKPGGAVVYEIGCAGVDGAQINKAAGGWEIASCLELASANATCRFTTPQEQAATLKRWLAGSEAAGCDVAQARYMGKNANGAFYEVACQGAEGFITRLNAEHAVQQIYPCATAQQIGGGCKLTAAAPAATEPNS
;
A
#
# COMPACT_ATOMS: atom_id res chain seq x y z
N MET A 1 -6.35 -25.11 44.83
CA MET A 1 -6.14 -26.35 44.06
C MET A 1 -7.33 -26.56 43.13
N SER A 2 -7.20 -26.22 41.85
CA SER A 2 -7.93 -26.90 40.77
C SER A 2 -7.27 -26.52 39.45
N ARG A 3 -6.71 -27.52 38.76
CA ARG A 3 -5.97 -27.39 37.50
C ARG A 3 -7.00 -27.50 36.36
N ASN A 4 -7.14 -26.45 35.55
CA ASN A 4 -7.84 -26.55 34.26
C ASN A 4 -6.81 -26.75 33.15
N ALA A 5 -6.77 -27.97 32.63
CA ALA A 5 -6.02 -28.37 31.46
C ALA A 5 -6.62 -27.71 30.21
N ARG A 6 -5.79 -26.98 29.44
CA ARG A 6 -6.12 -26.52 28.09
C ARG A 6 -5.42 -27.44 27.10
N THR A 7 -6.23 -28.22 26.40
CA THR A 7 -5.86 -29.08 25.29
C THR A 7 -5.49 -28.22 24.08
N LEU A 8 -4.22 -28.26 23.66
CA LEU A 8 -3.74 -27.69 22.41
C LEU A 8 -3.96 -28.72 21.29
N VAL A 9 -4.90 -28.45 20.39
CA VAL A 9 -5.02 -29.16 19.12
C VAL A 9 -4.21 -28.37 18.08
N ALA A 10 -3.02 -28.88 17.77
CA ALA A 10 -2.20 -28.39 16.67
C ALA A 10 -2.72 -29.02 15.36
N LEU A 11 -3.29 -28.19 14.48
CA LEU A 11 -3.60 -28.57 13.11
C LEU A 11 -2.44 -28.12 12.22
N THR A 12 -1.58 -29.07 11.89
CA THR A 12 -0.53 -28.97 10.88
C THR A 12 -1.15 -29.10 9.49
N ALA A 13 -1.17 -28.02 8.71
CA ALA A 13 -1.44 -28.07 7.28
C ALA A 13 -0.11 -28.11 6.53
N ALA A 14 0.31 -29.31 6.11
CA ALA A 14 1.42 -29.51 5.19
C ALA A 14 0.96 -29.18 3.77
N VAL A 15 1.53 -28.15 3.16
CA VAL A 15 1.35 -27.84 1.73
C VAL A 15 2.38 -28.64 0.95
N LEU A 16 1.90 -29.64 0.23
CA LEU A 16 2.66 -30.40 -0.76
C LEU A 16 2.77 -29.57 -2.04
N ILE A 17 3.97 -29.06 -2.32
CA ILE A 17 4.31 -28.45 -3.61
C ILE A 17 4.72 -29.58 -4.55
N SER A 18 3.80 -30.04 -5.39
CA SER A 18 4.09 -30.93 -6.51
C SER A 18 4.72 -30.10 -7.63
N GLY A 19 6.05 -30.23 -7.80
CA GLY A 19 6.77 -29.69 -8.94
C GLY A 19 6.32 -30.38 -10.24
N LEU A 20 5.80 -29.60 -11.18
CA LEU A 20 5.57 -30.06 -12.55
C LEU A 20 6.88 -29.98 -13.32
N THR A 21 7.32 -31.13 -13.81
CA THR A 21 8.47 -31.32 -14.69
C THR A 21 8.13 -30.83 -16.10
N SER A 22 8.99 -29.98 -16.66
CA SER A 22 8.97 -29.66 -18.09
C SER A 22 9.36 -30.89 -18.92
N PRO A 23 8.68 -31.20 -20.04
CA PRO A 23 9.11 -32.29 -20.91
C PRO A 23 10.35 -31.87 -21.71
N ALA A 24 11.35 -32.75 -21.70
CA ALA A 24 12.55 -32.69 -22.55
C ALA A 24 12.17 -32.99 -24.01
N PHE A 25 12.70 -32.20 -24.95
CA PHE A 25 12.62 -32.52 -26.38
C PHE A 25 13.70 -33.55 -26.74
N ALA A 26 13.28 -34.77 -27.06
CA ALA A 26 14.14 -35.80 -27.65
C ALA A 26 14.28 -35.56 -29.17
N GLN A 27 15.51 -35.42 -29.66
CA GLN A 27 15.81 -35.50 -31.10
C GLN A 27 16.01 -36.97 -31.47
N GLN A 28 15.10 -37.50 -32.29
CA GLN A 28 15.25 -38.81 -32.92
C GLN A 28 15.29 -38.60 -34.43
N ALA A 29 16.44 -38.92 -35.03
CA ALA A 29 16.58 -39.03 -36.47
C ALA A 29 15.82 -40.27 -36.97
N PRO A 30 15.29 -40.21 -38.20
CA PRO A 30 15.41 -41.35 -39.09
C PRO A 30 15.98 -40.99 -40.47
N GLN A 31 16.72 -41.95 -41.00
CA GLN A 31 17.26 -42.02 -42.35
C GLN A 31 16.17 -42.19 -43.42
N ASP A 32 16.58 -41.83 -44.63
CA ASP A 32 16.18 -42.32 -45.96
C ASP A 32 14.71 -42.25 -46.38
N SER A 33 14.47 -41.47 -47.44
CA SER A 33 13.53 -41.86 -48.50
C SER A 33 13.89 -41.18 -49.83
N GLU A 34 14.02 -42.05 -50.84
CA GLU A 34 13.85 -41.88 -52.29
C GLU A 34 13.24 -40.56 -52.81
N HIS A 35 13.81 -40.11 -53.93
CA HIS A 35 13.32 -39.07 -54.81
C HIS A 35 11.89 -39.32 -55.33
N PRO A 36 10.94 -38.39 -55.14
CA PRO A 36 9.78 -38.25 -56.01
C PRO A 36 10.01 -37.13 -57.01
N GLN A 37 9.76 -37.40 -58.28
CA GLN A 37 9.69 -36.39 -59.32
C GLN A 37 8.58 -35.37 -58.99
N VAL A 38 8.99 -34.15 -58.69
CA VAL A 38 8.10 -33.01 -58.41
C VAL A 38 7.49 -32.55 -59.73
N THR A 39 6.20 -32.80 -59.92
CA THR A 39 5.43 -32.19 -61.01
C THR A 39 5.17 -30.72 -60.69
N GLU A 40 5.42 -29.82 -61.65
CA GLU A 40 5.26 -28.35 -61.52
C GLU A 40 3.89 -27.91 -60.97
N ALA A 41 2.86 -28.75 -61.12
CA ALA A 41 1.53 -28.51 -60.57
C ALA A 41 1.49 -28.50 -59.03
N GLN A 42 2.26 -29.37 -58.36
CA GLN A 42 2.30 -29.45 -56.88
C GLN A 42 2.98 -28.23 -56.26
N ASN A 43 3.95 -27.65 -56.98
CA ASN A 43 4.70 -26.46 -56.57
C ASN A 43 3.88 -25.17 -56.59
N ARG A 44 2.80 -25.10 -57.39
CA ARG A 44 1.84 -23.99 -57.38
C ARG A 44 0.85 -24.11 -56.23
N THR A 45 0.38 -25.32 -55.92
CA THR A 45 -0.57 -25.58 -54.82
C THR A 45 0.09 -25.37 -53.44
N ALA A 46 1.36 -25.77 -53.29
CA ALA A 46 2.14 -25.51 -52.08
C ALA A 46 2.41 -24.02 -51.86
N ARG A 47 2.77 -23.27 -52.92
CA ARG A 47 2.96 -21.81 -52.86
C ARG A 47 1.66 -21.06 -52.60
N ASN A 48 0.52 -21.52 -53.13
CA ASN A 48 -0.79 -20.93 -52.82
C ASN A 48 -1.23 -21.21 -51.37
N ARG A 49 -1.03 -22.42 -50.84
CA ARG A 49 -1.28 -22.73 -49.43
C ARG A 49 -0.40 -21.91 -48.49
N GLN A 50 0.86 -21.67 -48.85
CA GLN A 50 1.79 -20.87 -48.05
C GLN A 50 1.51 -19.36 -48.14
N ARG A 51 0.88 -18.89 -49.23
CA ARG A 51 0.32 -17.52 -49.32
C ARG A 51 -0.99 -17.37 -48.53
N GLN A 52 -1.87 -18.37 -48.56
CA GLN A 52 -3.11 -18.36 -47.77
C GLN A 52 -2.84 -18.49 -46.26
N SER A 53 -1.85 -19.26 -45.83
CA SER A 53 -1.50 -19.39 -44.40
C SER A 53 -0.87 -18.14 -43.81
N ARG A 54 -0.17 -17.33 -44.62
CA ARG A 54 0.34 -16.00 -44.21
C ARG A 54 -0.75 -14.94 -44.09
N GLN A 55 -1.94 -15.16 -44.65
CA GLN A 55 -3.06 -14.21 -44.58
C GLN A 55 -4.04 -14.49 -43.42
N ALA A 56 -3.81 -15.54 -42.63
CA ALA A 56 -4.74 -15.98 -41.59
C ALA A 56 -4.21 -15.84 -40.15
N GLN A 57 -3.11 -15.10 -39.92
CA GLN A 57 -2.77 -14.71 -38.56
C GLN A 57 -3.71 -13.57 -38.12
N PRO A 58 -4.45 -13.73 -37.00
CA PRO A 58 -5.29 -12.66 -36.47
C PRO A 58 -4.44 -11.40 -36.29
N LYS A 59 -4.94 -10.27 -36.78
CA LYS A 59 -4.31 -8.98 -36.51
C LYS A 59 -4.25 -8.81 -34.97
N PRO A 60 -3.11 -8.39 -34.40
CA PRO A 60 -3.07 -8.08 -32.98
C PRO A 60 -4.11 -6.99 -32.66
N PRO A 61 -4.71 -7.01 -31.46
CA PRO A 61 -5.72 -6.04 -31.10
C PRO A 61 -5.14 -4.62 -31.16
N SER A 62 -5.96 -3.68 -31.61
CA SER A 62 -5.67 -2.26 -31.62
C SER A 62 -5.63 -1.68 -30.21
N ALA A 63 -5.02 -0.50 -30.05
CA ALA A 63 -4.98 0.21 -28.78
C ALA A 63 -6.39 0.52 -28.24
N GLU A 64 -7.33 0.87 -29.14
CA GLU A 64 -8.73 1.14 -28.79
C GLU A 64 -9.43 -0.12 -28.28
N GLU A 65 -9.22 -1.28 -28.92
CA GLU A 65 -9.75 -2.57 -28.46
C GLU A 65 -9.18 -2.97 -27.09
N ILE A 66 -7.89 -2.75 -26.87
CA ILE A 66 -7.21 -3.01 -25.58
C ILE A 66 -7.81 -2.12 -24.49
N GLN A 67 -7.95 -0.81 -24.75
CA GLN A 67 -8.49 0.14 -23.79
C GLN A 67 -9.96 -0.17 -23.46
N ALA A 68 -10.77 -0.50 -24.46
CA ALA A 68 -12.18 -0.87 -24.25
C ALA A 68 -12.32 -2.16 -23.42
N ALA A 69 -11.51 -3.19 -23.70
CA ALA A 69 -11.51 -4.43 -22.94
C ALA A 69 -11.07 -4.22 -21.48
N ALA A 70 -10.00 -3.44 -21.27
CA ALA A 70 -9.52 -3.07 -19.94
C ALA A 70 -10.58 -2.27 -19.14
N GLN A 71 -11.25 -1.30 -19.79
CA GLN A 71 -12.35 -0.54 -19.18
C GLN A 71 -13.52 -1.44 -18.74
N GLY A 72 -13.80 -2.49 -19.51
CA GLY A 72 -14.77 -3.52 -19.15
C GLY A 72 -14.42 -4.22 -17.83
N VAL A 73 -13.15 -4.60 -17.64
CA VAL A 73 -12.69 -5.23 -16.39
C VAL A 73 -12.83 -4.27 -15.20
N LEU A 74 -12.36 -3.02 -15.34
CA LEU A 74 -12.47 -1.99 -14.30
C LEU A 74 -13.93 -1.77 -13.86
N THR A 75 -14.85 -1.75 -14.83
CA THR A 75 -16.29 -1.59 -14.54
C THR A 75 -16.82 -2.81 -13.76
N ALA A 76 -16.47 -4.02 -14.19
CA ALA A 76 -16.92 -5.25 -13.54
C ALA A 76 -16.35 -5.42 -12.11
N THR A 77 -15.18 -4.84 -11.82
CA THR A 77 -14.56 -4.84 -10.49
C THR A 77 -14.92 -3.61 -9.65
N ASN A 78 -15.80 -2.72 -10.14
CA ASN A 78 -16.13 -1.43 -9.51
C ASN A 78 -14.88 -0.58 -9.18
N THR A 79 -13.88 -0.63 -10.06
CA THR A 79 -12.62 0.12 -9.93
C THR A 79 -12.70 1.42 -10.73
N ASN A 80 -12.67 2.55 -10.02
CA ASN A 80 -12.66 3.87 -10.66
C ASN A 80 -11.27 4.18 -11.21
N CYS A 81 -11.13 4.13 -12.53
CA CYS A 81 -9.91 4.52 -13.24
C CYS A 81 -10.29 5.10 -14.60
N SER A 82 -9.90 6.36 -14.85
CA SER A 82 -9.95 6.94 -16.19
C SER A 82 -8.65 6.60 -16.90
N ILE A 83 -8.72 5.61 -17.80
CA ILE A 83 -7.52 5.06 -18.46
C ILE A 83 -6.83 6.13 -19.32
N THR A 84 -5.55 6.37 -19.05
CA THR A 84 -4.67 7.23 -19.88
C THR A 84 -3.79 6.42 -20.82
N GLU A 85 -3.43 5.20 -20.42
CA GLU A 85 -2.67 4.25 -21.23
C GLU A 85 -3.08 2.82 -20.86
N ALA A 86 -3.10 1.93 -21.85
CA ALA A 86 -3.41 0.52 -21.65
C ALA A 86 -2.52 -0.37 -22.52
N LYS A 87 -2.16 -1.53 -21.98
CA LYS A 87 -1.31 -2.52 -22.65
C LYS A 87 -1.81 -3.93 -22.38
N LEU A 88 -1.96 -4.74 -23.42
CA LEU A 88 -2.16 -6.19 -23.28
C LEU A 88 -0.80 -6.84 -22.99
N LEU A 89 -0.66 -7.46 -21.82
CA LEU A 89 0.57 -8.15 -21.41
C LEU A 89 0.61 -9.59 -21.92
N GLY A 90 -0.54 -10.23 -22.08
CA GLY A 90 -0.63 -11.59 -22.61
C GLY A 90 -1.97 -12.24 -22.35
N GLN A 91 -2.07 -13.52 -22.73
CA GLN A 91 -3.24 -14.36 -22.46
C GLN A 91 -2.81 -15.67 -21.80
N SER A 92 -3.59 -16.11 -20.81
CA SER A 92 -3.44 -17.43 -20.19
C SER A 92 -3.84 -18.54 -21.17
N ALA A 93 -3.50 -19.79 -20.83
CA ALA A 93 -3.96 -20.95 -21.58
C ALA A 93 -5.50 -21.06 -21.62
N ALA A 94 -6.17 -20.55 -20.57
CA ALA A 94 -7.63 -20.44 -20.47
C ALA A 94 -8.21 -19.24 -21.26
N LYS A 95 -7.39 -18.54 -22.06
CA LYS A 95 -7.77 -17.35 -22.85
C LYS A 95 -8.16 -16.14 -22.00
N GLU A 96 -7.75 -16.11 -20.75
CA GLU A 96 -7.90 -14.92 -19.90
C GLU A 96 -6.82 -13.91 -20.29
N SER A 97 -7.21 -12.68 -20.58
CA SER A 97 -6.28 -11.62 -20.94
C SER A 97 -5.80 -10.91 -19.68
N LEU A 98 -4.51 -10.62 -19.64
CA LEU A 98 -3.89 -9.77 -18.63
C LEU A 98 -3.56 -8.41 -19.25
N TYR A 99 -4.18 -7.36 -18.75
CA TYR A 99 -3.90 -5.98 -19.15
C TYR A 99 -3.16 -5.25 -18.04
N GLU A 100 -2.43 -4.23 -18.44
CA GLU A 100 -1.94 -3.18 -17.54
C GLU A 100 -2.54 -1.85 -17.99
N VAL A 101 -2.99 -1.04 -17.03
CA VAL A 101 -3.49 0.31 -17.29
C VAL A 101 -2.83 1.33 -16.38
N SER A 102 -2.66 2.56 -16.88
CA SER A 102 -2.42 3.74 -16.07
C SER A 102 -3.68 4.61 -16.02
N CYS A 103 -3.89 5.23 -14.87
CA CYS A 103 -5.07 6.05 -14.60
C CYS A 103 -4.71 7.53 -14.55
N ALA A 104 -5.62 8.40 -14.98
CA ALA A 104 -5.45 9.85 -14.89
C ALA A 104 -5.22 10.35 -13.45
N SER A 105 -5.76 9.63 -12.47
CA SER A 105 -5.58 9.87 -11.04
C SER A 105 -5.55 8.55 -10.29
N GLY A 106 -4.76 8.47 -9.23
CA GLY A 106 -4.61 7.25 -8.43
C GLY A 106 -3.62 6.25 -9.03
N PRO A 107 -3.58 5.03 -8.49
CA PRO A 107 -2.69 3.98 -8.95
C PRO A 107 -3.16 3.42 -10.29
N GLY A 108 -2.23 2.84 -11.06
CA GLY A 108 -2.57 1.93 -12.15
C GLY A 108 -2.96 0.54 -11.67
N TYR A 109 -3.35 -0.31 -12.61
CA TYR A 109 -3.82 -1.67 -12.31
C TYR A 109 -3.32 -2.72 -13.31
N LEU A 110 -3.08 -3.93 -12.79
CA LEU A 110 -3.15 -5.15 -13.59
C LEU A 110 -4.58 -5.69 -13.58
N LEU A 111 -5.10 -6.03 -14.75
CA LEU A 111 -6.49 -6.44 -14.96
C LEU A 111 -6.53 -7.83 -15.59
N LEU A 112 -7.15 -8.79 -14.91
CA LEU A 112 -7.32 -10.15 -15.40
C LEU A 112 -8.78 -10.41 -15.74
N THR A 113 -9.05 -10.87 -16.98
CA THR A 113 -10.41 -11.20 -17.45
C THR A 113 -10.92 -12.56 -16.95
N SER A 114 -10.46 -13.02 -15.79
CA SER A 114 -10.91 -14.27 -15.17
C SER A 114 -12.39 -14.18 -14.78
N THR A 115 -12.96 -15.28 -14.29
CA THR A 115 -14.30 -15.27 -13.67
C THR A 115 -14.19 -15.71 -12.21
N PRO A 116 -14.37 -14.79 -11.23
CA PRO A 116 -14.65 -13.36 -11.40
C PRO A 116 -13.45 -12.56 -11.95
N PRO A 117 -13.69 -11.42 -12.61
CA PRO A 117 -12.61 -10.55 -13.07
C PRO A 117 -11.83 -9.98 -11.88
N GLN A 118 -10.56 -9.68 -12.10
CA GLN A 118 -9.68 -9.16 -11.05
C GLN A 118 -9.01 -7.86 -11.50
N ALA A 119 -8.91 -6.92 -10.56
CA ALA A 119 -8.14 -5.69 -10.72
C ALA A 119 -7.19 -5.57 -9.53
N THR A 120 -5.89 -5.56 -9.81
CA THR A 120 -4.84 -5.53 -8.81
C THR A 120 -4.04 -4.23 -8.93
N ASP A 121 -4.04 -3.45 -7.86
CA ASP A 121 -3.34 -2.17 -7.76
C ASP A 121 -1.82 -2.34 -7.93
N CYS A 122 -1.24 -1.57 -8.85
CA CYS A 122 0.19 -1.61 -9.16
C CYS A 122 1.08 -1.28 -7.95
N LEU A 123 0.67 -0.36 -7.08
CA LEU A 123 1.42 -0.01 -5.88
C LEU A 123 1.37 -1.14 -4.85
N VAL A 124 0.22 -1.81 -4.72
CA VAL A 124 0.08 -2.99 -3.84
C VAL A 124 0.96 -4.13 -4.33
N LEU A 125 1.00 -4.38 -5.64
CA LEU A 125 1.90 -5.37 -6.24
C LEU A 125 3.37 -5.05 -5.99
N ALA A 126 3.77 -3.81 -6.25
CA ALA A 126 5.15 -3.37 -6.03
C ALA A 126 5.56 -3.48 -4.55
N ALA A 127 4.69 -3.05 -3.63
CA ALA A 127 4.94 -3.15 -2.19
C ALA A 127 5.05 -4.61 -1.72
N SER A 128 4.16 -5.49 -2.21
CA SER A 128 4.23 -6.92 -1.92
C SER A 128 5.51 -7.56 -2.44
N ALA A 129 5.89 -7.24 -3.68
CA ALA A 129 7.13 -7.71 -4.30
C ALA A 129 8.37 -7.29 -3.52
N GLN A 130 8.43 -6.03 -3.06
CA GLN A 130 9.51 -5.53 -2.21
C GLN A 130 9.60 -6.30 -0.88
N GLN A 131 8.46 -6.56 -0.23
CA GLN A 131 8.43 -7.31 1.04
C GLN A 131 8.89 -8.77 0.87
N VAL A 132 8.50 -9.41 -0.23
CA VAL A 132 8.94 -10.78 -0.55
C VAL A 132 10.45 -10.79 -0.82
N ARG A 133 10.94 -9.87 -1.66
CA ARG A 133 12.38 -9.78 -2.00
C ARG A 133 13.27 -9.38 -0.84
N ALA A 134 12.75 -8.64 0.14
CA ALA A 134 13.48 -8.34 1.36
C ALA A 134 13.77 -9.60 2.20
N ARG A 135 13.00 -10.67 2.03
CA ARG A 135 13.20 -11.97 2.70
C ARG A 135 14.00 -12.94 1.83
N ASP A 136 13.77 -12.90 0.53
CA ASP A 136 14.45 -13.71 -0.48
C ASP A 136 14.67 -12.90 -1.76
N PRO A 137 15.87 -12.36 -2.01
CA PRO A 137 16.15 -11.50 -3.16
C PRO A 137 15.83 -12.12 -4.53
N GLU A 138 15.90 -13.44 -4.66
CA GLU A 138 15.68 -14.17 -5.92
C GLU A 138 14.23 -14.67 -6.09
N ALA A 139 13.34 -14.32 -5.15
CA ALA A 139 11.96 -14.76 -5.20
C ALA A 139 11.22 -14.26 -6.45
N ASP A 140 10.49 -15.18 -7.09
CA ASP A 140 9.51 -14.85 -8.12
C ASP A 140 8.29 -14.17 -7.47
N VAL A 141 8.04 -12.92 -7.88
CA VAL A 141 6.94 -12.08 -7.39
C VAL A 141 5.79 -11.99 -8.40
N GLY A 142 5.82 -12.82 -9.44
CA GLY A 142 4.83 -12.84 -10.50
C GLY A 142 4.82 -11.57 -11.35
N SER A 143 3.68 -11.32 -12.00
CA SER A 143 3.51 -10.16 -12.90
C SER A 143 3.55 -8.84 -12.13
N GLN A 144 4.32 -7.90 -12.66
CA GLN A 144 4.45 -6.55 -12.12
C GLN A 144 4.01 -5.53 -13.19
N CYS A 145 3.65 -4.34 -12.73
CA CYS A 145 3.37 -3.22 -13.62
C CYS A 145 4.65 -2.73 -14.30
N THR A 146 4.55 -2.37 -15.57
CA THR A 146 5.65 -1.99 -16.47
C THR A 146 5.44 -0.63 -17.15
N LEU A 147 4.23 -0.08 -17.14
CA LEU A 147 3.95 1.25 -17.67
C LEU A 147 4.62 2.31 -16.79
N PRO A 148 5.46 3.20 -17.34
CA PRO A 148 6.16 4.21 -16.55
C PRO A 148 5.24 5.13 -15.74
N ALA A 149 4.04 5.41 -16.26
CA ALA A 149 3.04 6.23 -15.55
C ALA A 149 2.56 5.61 -14.21
N ASN A 150 2.79 4.31 -14.00
CA ASN A 150 2.45 3.61 -12.75
C ASN A 150 3.57 3.68 -11.70
N ASP A 151 4.76 4.22 -12.03
CA ASP A 151 5.80 4.57 -11.06
C ASP A 151 5.51 5.94 -10.42
N ASN A 152 4.39 5.99 -9.68
CA ASN A 152 3.79 7.24 -9.21
C ASN A 152 3.41 7.23 -7.72
N ALA A 153 4.06 6.38 -6.91
CA ALA A 153 3.71 6.10 -5.52
C ALA A 153 3.49 7.37 -4.67
N MET A 154 4.45 8.31 -4.68
CA MET A 154 4.34 9.54 -3.88
C MET A 154 3.19 10.45 -4.34
N ALA A 155 2.88 10.49 -5.63
CA ALA A 155 1.74 11.25 -6.14
C ALA A 155 0.42 10.65 -5.64
N VAL A 156 0.31 9.31 -5.62
CA VAL A 156 -0.86 8.60 -5.09
C VAL A 156 -1.00 8.78 -3.59
N PHE A 157 0.09 8.64 -2.81
CA PHE A 157 0.05 8.87 -1.36
C PHE A 157 -0.35 10.31 -1.02
N THR A 158 0.18 11.29 -1.76
CA THR A 158 -0.21 12.70 -1.59
C THR A 158 -1.69 12.92 -1.89
N ALA A 159 -2.20 12.33 -2.98
CA ALA A 159 -3.62 12.44 -3.34
C ALA A 159 -4.52 11.79 -2.28
N PHE A 160 -4.19 10.58 -1.81
CA PHE A 160 -4.95 9.89 -0.78
C PHE A 160 -4.91 10.59 0.58
N ALA A 161 -3.76 11.12 0.99
CA ALA A 161 -3.66 11.95 2.19
C ALA A 161 -4.58 13.17 2.11
N LYS A 162 -4.61 13.84 0.95
CA LYS A 162 -5.51 14.98 0.71
C LYS A 162 -6.99 14.57 0.73
N GLU A 163 -7.36 13.47 0.09
CA GLU A 163 -8.74 12.95 0.12
C GLU A 163 -9.18 12.53 1.53
N ALA A 164 -8.24 12.03 2.34
CA ALA A 164 -8.47 11.74 3.75
C ALA A 164 -8.54 13.00 4.62
N GLY A 165 -8.22 14.19 4.09
CA GLY A 165 -8.26 15.45 4.83
C GLY A 165 -7.01 15.72 5.69
N LEU A 166 -5.90 15.04 5.44
CA LEU A 166 -4.62 15.36 6.08
C LEU A 166 -4.11 16.71 5.54
N ALA A 167 -3.97 17.68 6.44
CA ALA A 167 -3.46 19.02 6.13
C ALA A 167 -1.94 19.09 6.33
N CYS A 168 -1.19 18.33 5.52
CA CYS A 168 0.26 18.28 5.61
C CYS A 168 0.94 18.19 4.23
N THR A 169 2.23 18.53 4.19
CA THR A 169 3.10 18.22 3.05
C THR A 169 3.57 16.78 3.20
N VAL A 170 3.10 15.88 2.34
CA VAL A 170 3.54 14.49 2.32
C VAL A 170 4.96 14.41 1.76
N ASP A 171 5.88 13.83 2.51
CA ASP A 171 7.29 13.66 2.14
C ASP A 171 7.70 12.18 2.08
N GLN A 172 6.94 11.31 2.73
CA GLN A 172 7.15 9.86 2.71
C GLN A 172 5.80 9.12 2.66
N GLY A 173 5.82 7.91 2.15
CA GLY A 173 4.67 7.03 2.26
C GLY A 173 4.99 5.59 1.89
N ALA A 174 4.19 4.66 2.41
CA ALA A 174 4.29 3.25 2.08
C ALA A 174 2.97 2.51 2.32
N ILE A 175 2.81 1.38 1.63
CA ILE A 175 1.80 0.38 1.98
C ILE A 175 2.39 -0.51 3.07
N ILE A 176 1.74 -0.56 4.23
CA ILE A 176 2.23 -1.29 5.41
C ILE A 176 1.47 -2.59 5.67
N GLY A 177 0.37 -2.82 4.94
CA GLY A 177 -0.40 -4.05 5.03
C GLY A 177 -1.84 -3.86 4.57
N SER A 178 -2.72 -4.72 5.08
CA SER A 178 -4.16 -4.63 4.86
C SER A 178 -4.93 -5.02 6.13
N LYS A 179 -6.14 -4.47 6.27
CA LYS A 179 -7.09 -4.85 7.32
C LYS A 179 -7.85 -6.13 6.92
N PRO A 180 -8.50 -6.82 7.88
CA PRO A 180 -9.47 -7.85 7.56
C PRO A 180 -10.49 -7.34 6.54
N GLY A 181 -10.74 -8.12 5.48
CA GLY A 181 -11.56 -7.68 4.35
C GLY A 181 -10.78 -7.00 3.21
N GLY A 182 -9.46 -6.88 3.32
CA GLY A 182 -8.58 -6.50 2.20
C GLY A 182 -8.36 -5.00 2.01
N ALA A 183 -8.86 -4.14 2.91
CA ALA A 183 -8.61 -2.70 2.84
C ALA A 183 -7.12 -2.41 3.06
N VAL A 184 -6.46 -1.83 2.07
CA VAL A 184 -5.02 -1.50 2.11
C VAL A 184 -4.77 -0.41 3.14
N VAL A 185 -3.72 -0.58 3.93
CA VAL A 185 -3.27 0.40 4.93
C VAL A 185 -2.03 1.11 4.40
N TYR A 186 -2.14 2.43 4.26
CA TYR A 186 -1.06 3.33 3.87
C TYR A 186 -0.55 4.04 5.11
N GLU A 187 0.76 4.11 5.27
CA GLU A 187 1.41 5.03 6.20
C GLU A 187 1.85 6.27 5.43
N ILE A 188 1.50 7.44 5.95
CA ILE A 188 1.79 8.75 5.38
C ILE A 188 2.73 9.49 6.34
N GLY A 189 3.92 9.83 5.86
CA GLY A 189 4.82 10.77 6.50
C GLY A 189 4.45 12.20 6.12
N CYS A 190 4.51 13.10 7.09
CA CYS A 190 4.15 14.49 6.92
C CYS A 190 5.31 15.37 7.40
N ALA A 191 5.86 16.19 6.51
CA ALA A 191 7.03 17.01 6.84
C ALA A 191 6.78 17.93 8.04
N GLY A 192 7.48 17.68 9.15
CA GLY A 192 7.47 18.54 10.32
C GLY A 192 6.17 18.50 11.16
N VAL A 193 5.30 17.50 10.93
CA VAL A 193 4.11 17.20 11.75
C VAL A 193 3.86 15.70 11.83
N ASP A 194 2.99 15.29 12.73
CA ASP A 194 2.57 13.92 12.93
C ASP A 194 2.01 13.37 11.61
N GLY A 195 2.50 12.18 11.22
CA GLY A 195 1.95 11.41 10.13
C GLY A 195 0.67 10.68 10.54
N ALA A 196 0.19 9.82 9.65
CA ALA A 196 -0.98 9.00 9.92
C ALA A 196 -0.95 7.68 9.15
N GLN A 197 -1.66 6.69 9.68
CA GLN A 197 -2.10 5.55 8.88
C GLN A 197 -3.51 5.83 8.35
N ILE A 198 -3.69 5.63 7.04
CA ILE A 198 -4.98 5.80 6.37
C ILE A 198 -5.37 4.53 5.62
N ASN A 199 -6.67 4.26 5.55
CA ASN A 199 -7.22 3.21 4.70
C ASN A 199 -8.62 3.59 4.23
N LYS A 200 -8.97 3.18 3.02
CA LYS A 200 -10.30 3.40 2.46
C LYS A 200 -11.27 2.38 3.04
N ALA A 201 -12.33 2.84 3.67
CA ALA A 201 -13.44 2.04 4.17
C ALA A 201 -14.74 2.39 3.42
N ALA A 202 -15.82 1.63 3.66
CA ALA A 202 -17.10 1.84 2.98
C ALA A 202 -17.69 3.25 3.22
N GLY A 203 -17.44 3.83 4.40
CA GLY A 203 -17.92 5.17 4.79
C GLY A 203 -16.96 6.33 4.45
N GLY A 204 -15.85 6.06 3.74
CA GLY A 204 -14.81 7.05 3.48
C GLY A 204 -13.46 6.62 4.05
N TRP A 205 -12.57 7.58 4.26
CA TRP A 205 -11.24 7.32 4.82
C TRP A 205 -11.30 7.10 6.33
N GLU A 206 -10.70 6.01 6.80
CA GLU A 206 -10.33 5.84 8.20
C GLU A 206 -8.92 6.37 8.40
N ILE A 207 -8.71 7.12 9.49
CA ILE A 207 -7.46 7.81 9.79
C ILE A 207 -7.11 7.50 11.24
N ALA A 208 -5.85 7.11 11.47
CA ALA A 208 -5.26 7.01 12.79
C ALA A 208 -3.97 7.81 12.79
N SER A 209 -3.90 8.86 13.61
CA SER A 209 -2.69 9.66 13.76
C SER A 209 -1.56 8.81 14.34
N CYS A 210 -0.32 9.10 13.95
CA CYS A 210 0.84 8.36 14.47
C CYS A 210 1.02 8.57 15.97
N LEU A 211 0.59 9.72 16.50
CA LEU A 211 0.51 9.98 17.93
C LEU A 211 -0.49 9.06 18.67
N GLU A 212 -1.65 8.78 18.08
CA GLU A 212 -2.60 7.81 18.63
C GLU A 212 -2.04 6.39 18.58
N LEU A 213 -1.46 6.00 17.45
CA LEU A 213 -0.89 4.67 17.23
C LEU A 213 0.27 4.38 18.19
N ALA A 214 1.13 5.37 18.45
CA ALA A 214 2.22 5.25 19.41
C ALA A 214 1.71 4.88 20.82
N SER A 215 0.55 5.41 21.24
CA SER A 215 -0.05 5.07 22.54
C SER A 215 -0.53 3.61 22.64
N ALA A 216 -0.79 2.97 21.50
CA ALA A 216 -1.14 1.56 21.38
C ALA A 216 0.09 0.65 21.17
N ASN A 217 1.31 1.18 21.32
CA ASN A 217 2.59 0.53 21.00
C ASN A 217 2.73 0.14 19.52
N ALA A 218 1.98 0.79 18.62
CA ALA A 218 2.21 0.66 17.20
C ALA A 218 3.31 1.63 16.75
N THR A 219 4.13 1.19 15.80
CA THR A 219 5.21 2.01 15.24
C THR A 219 4.75 2.69 13.95
N CYS A 220 4.95 4.00 13.87
CA CYS A 220 5.05 4.71 12.60
C CYS A 220 6.52 4.88 12.24
N ARG A 221 6.88 4.48 11.02
CA ARG A 221 8.21 4.56 10.42
C ARG A 221 8.54 5.96 9.92
N PHE A 222 7.53 6.72 9.47
CA PHE A 222 7.68 8.03 8.84
C PHE A 222 7.22 9.17 9.74
N THR A 223 7.29 8.98 11.05
CA THR A 223 6.96 10.03 12.01
C THR A 223 7.89 9.96 13.21
N THR A 224 8.46 11.09 13.55
CA THR A 224 9.37 11.25 14.68
C THR A 224 8.63 11.76 15.92
N PRO A 225 9.17 11.53 17.13
CA PRO A 225 8.66 12.15 18.35
C PRO A 225 8.66 13.68 18.29
N GLN A 226 9.61 14.28 17.57
CA GLN A 226 9.70 15.74 17.38
C GLN A 226 8.55 16.26 16.51
N GLU A 227 8.14 15.53 15.48
CA GLU A 227 6.99 15.87 14.65
C GLU A 227 5.67 15.77 15.41
N GLN A 228 5.55 14.76 16.29
CA GLN A 228 4.44 14.64 17.24
C GLN A 228 4.37 15.84 18.20
N ALA A 229 5.51 16.21 18.78
CA ALA A 229 5.63 17.37 19.65
C ALA A 229 5.28 18.68 18.90
N ALA A 230 5.80 18.87 17.70
CA ALA A 230 5.52 20.03 16.85
C ALA A 230 4.03 20.13 16.49
N THR A 231 3.36 19.00 16.29
CA THR A 231 1.92 18.96 16.01
C THR A 231 1.10 19.46 17.19
N LEU A 232 1.38 18.96 18.39
CA LEU A 232 0.72 19.47 19.60
C LEU A 232 1.04 20.94 19.85
N LYS A 233 2.28 21.37 19.63
CA LYS A 233 2.65 22.79 19.71
C LYS A 233 1.77 23.67 18.81
N ARG A 234 1.46 23.21 17.59
CA ARG A 234 0.56 23.92 16.67
C ARG A 234 -0.87 23.97 17.20
N TRP A 235 -1.40 22.87 17.75
CA TRP A 235 -2.76 22.84 18.31
C TRP A 235 -2.91 23.69 19.58
N LEU A 236 -1.84 23.87 20.35
CA LEU A 236 -1.82 24.74 21.53
C LEU A 236 -1.78 26.23 21.18
N ALA A 237 -1.54 26.61 19.92
CA ALA A 237 -1.50 28.00 19.50
C ALA A 237 -2.82 28.71 19.84
N GLY A 238 -2.73 29.91 20.40
CA GLY A 238 -3.89 30.70 20.82
C GLY A 238 -4.53 30.28 22.15
N SER A 239 -4.00 29.26 22.83
CA SER A 239 -4.40 28.89 24.19
C SER A 239 -3.49 29.50 25.26
N GLU A 240 -3.86 29.36 26.54
CA GLU A 240 -2.99 29.74 27.68
C GLU A 240 -1.68 28.95 27.73
N ALA A 241 -1.61 27.77 27.09
CA ALA A 241 -0.40 26.95 27.00
C ALA A 241 0.43 27.23 25.74
N ALA A 242 0.11 28.25 24.95
CA ALA A 242 0.85 28.59 23.72
C ALA A 242 2.34 28.86 23.97
N GLY A 243 2.73 29.22 25.19
CA GLY A 243 4.13 29.43 25.60
C GLY A 243 4.95 28.15 25.81
N CYS A 244 4.32 26.97 25.92
CA CYS A 244 5.02 25.71 26.15
C CYS A 244 5.88 25.32 24.94
N ASP A 245 7.19 25.22 25.09
CA ASP A 245 8.05 24.59 24.09
C ASP A 245 7.92 23.06 24.22
N VAL A 246 7.15 22.44 23.33
CA VAL A 246 6.75 21.03 23.49
C VAL A 246 7.94 20.13 23.18
N ALA A 247 8.44 19.44 24.19
CA ALA A 247 9.53 18.48 24.07
C ALA A 247 9.03 17.06 23.76
N GLN A 248 7.89 16.68 24.32
CA GLN A 248 7.25 15.38 24.11
C GLN A 248 5.74 15.49 24.14
N ALA A 249 5.09 14.59 23.40
CA ALA A 249 3.65 14.47 23.30
C ALA A 249 3.23 13.02 23.51
N ARG A 250 2.08 12.80 24.14
CA ARG A 250 1.50 11.46 24.28
C ARG A 250 -0.01 11.51 24.25
N TYR A 251 -0.64 10.76 23.34
CA TYR A 251 -2.07 10.56 23.38
C TYR A 251 -2.49 9.70 24.58
N MET A 252 -3.56 10.10 25.26
CA MET A 252 -4.06 9.46 26.47
C MET A 252 -5.42 8.78 26.29
N GLY A 253 -6.02 8.91 25.11
CA GLY A 253 -7.37 8.41 24.83
C GLY A 253 -8.36 9.53 24.56
N LYS A 254 -9.58 9.14 24.18
CA LYS A 254 -10.69 10.05 23.90
C LYS A 254 -11.98 9.56 24.53
N ASN A 255 -12.87 10.50 24.80
CA ASN A 255 -14.25 10.22 25.19
C ASN A 255 -15.20 11.22 24.51
N ALA A 256 -16.47 11.24 24.92
CA ALA A 256 -17.48 12.14 24.36
C ALA A 256 -17.14 13.63 24.49
N ASN A 257 -16.25 14.01 25.43
CA ASN A 257 -15.86 15.39 25.69
C ASN A 257 -14.59 15.82 24.92
N GLY A 258 -13.94 14.90 24.19
CA GLY A 258 -12.74 15.17 23.42
C GLY A 258 -11.60 14.17 23.63
N ALA A 259 -10.48 14.47 23.00
CA ALA A 259 -9.23 13.73 23.06
C ALA A 259 -8.29 14.36 24.09
N PHE A 260 -7.57 13.52 24.84
CA PHE A 260 -6.65 13.94 25.88
C PHE A 260 -5.21 13.66 25.46
N TYR A 261 -4.34 14.65 25.66
CA TYR A 261 -2.93 14.56 25.34
C TYR A 261 -2.11 15.04 26.53
N GLU A 262 -1.07 14.29 26.85
CA GLU A 262 -0.04 14.74 27.75
C GLU A 262 1.03 15.50 26.96
N VAL A 263 1.47 16.62 27.53
CA VAL A 263 2.48 17.51 26.98
C VAL A 263 3.59 17.68 28.01
N ALA A 264 4.82 17.38 27.62
CA ALA A 264 6.00 17.78 28.38
C ALA A 264 6.60 19.04 27.75
N CYS A 265 6.74 20.10 28.55
CA CYS A 265 7.36 21.36 28.11
C CYS A 265 8.85 21.36 28.46
N GLN A 266 9.68 21.93 27.59
CA GLN A 266 11.08 22.18 27.90
C GLN A 266 11.19 23.25 28.99
N GLY A 267 11.84 22.91 30.10
CA GLY A 267 12.12 23.84 31.20
C GLY A 267 10.90 24.31 32.00
N ALA A 268 9.72 23.71 31.80
CA ALA A 268 8.49 24.04 32.52
C ALA A 268 7.71 22.78 32.91
N GLU A 269 6.74 22.92 33.82
CA GLU A 269 5.85 21.81 34.16
C GLU A 269 5.03 21.37 32.94
N GLY A 270 4.89 20.06 32.78
CA GLY A 270 3.98 19.49 31.81
C GLY A 270 2.52 19.66 32.21
N PHE A 271 1.63 19.31 31.28
CA PHE A 271 0.19 19.32 31.52
C PHE A 271 -0.51 18.26 30.67
N ILE A 272 -1.76 17.99 31.01
CA ILE A 272 -2.70 17.28 30.15
C ILE A 272 -3.62 18.31 29.50
N THR A 273 -3.80 18.26 28.20
CA THR A 273 -4.78 19.08 27.47
C THR A 273 -5.90 18.22 26.92
N ARG A 274 -7.13 18.76 26.94
CA ARG A 274 -8.28 18.21 26.23
C ARG A 274 -8.55 19.03 24.99
N LEU A 275 -8.59 18.37 23.84
CA LEU A 275 -8.91 18.96 22.53
C LEU A 275 -10.26 18.45 22.04
N ASN A 276 -11.01 19.28 21.31
CA ASN A 276 -12.20 18.84 20.58
C ASN A 276 -11.82 18.17 19.24
N ALA A 277 -12.83 17.83 18.42
CA ALA A 277 -12.62 17.18 17.12
C ALA A 277 -11.85 18.06 16.11
N GLU A 278 -11.92 19.39 16.27
CA GLU A 278 -11.21 20.37 15.46
C GLU A 278 -9.81 20.71 16.03
N HIS A 279 -9.33 19.95 17.02
CA HIS A 279 -8.08 20.17 17.75
C HIS A 279 -8.00 21.49 18.52
N ALA A 280 -9.12 22.15 18.80
CA ALA A 280 -9.15 23.35 19.63
C ALA A 280 -9.05 22.98 21.12
N VAL A 281 -8.14 23.67 21.83
CA VAL A 281 -7.95 23.50 23.28
C VAL A 281 -9.22 23.84 24.05
N GLN A 282 -9.75 22.87 24.79
CA GLN A 282 -10.93 23.02 25.65
C GLN A 282 -10.56 23.19 27.11
N GLN A 283 -9.50 22.51 27.55
CA GLN A 283 -9.09 22.53 28.95
C GLN A 283 -7.61 22.13 29.09
N ILE A 284 -6.92 22.75 30.03
CA ILE A 284 -5.54 22.40 30.43
C ILE A 284 -5.56 22.02 31.90
N TYR A 285 -4.86 20.93 32.22
CA TYR A 285 -4.74 20.36 33.56
C TYR A 285 -3.25 20.28 33.92
N PRO A 286 -2.76 21.10 34.86
CA PRO A 286 -1.38 21.03 35.32
C PRO A 286 -1.07 19.63 35.85
N CYS A 287 0.09 19.07 35.49
CA CYS A 287 0.46 17.71 35.88
C CYS A 287 0.42 17.49 37.40
N ALA A 288 0.74 18.52 38.20
CA ALA A 288 0.67 18.49 39.66
C ALA A 288 -0.72 18.14 40.23
N THR A 289 -1.79 18.30 39.44
CA THR A 289 -3.19 18.08 39.87
C THR A 289 -3.95 17.07 39.01
N ALA A 290 -3.30 16.53 37.97
CA ALA A 290 -3.96 15.73 36.95
C ALA A 290 -3.85 14.21 37.20
N GLN A 291 -3.53 13.76 38.43
CA GLN A 291 -3.28 12.33 38.72
C GLN A 291 -4.48 11.42 38.39
N GLN A 292 -5.70 11.97 38.41
CA GLN A 292 -6.93 11.22 38.14
C GLN A 292 -7.28 11.11 36.64
N ILE A 293 -6.53 11.75 35.75
CA ILE A 293 -6.81 11.75 34.30
C ILE A 293 -5.91 10.72 33.62
N GLY A 294 -6.47 9.60 33.17
CA GLY A 294 -5.74 8.61 32.36
C GLY A 294 -4.46 8.06 33.01
N GLY A 295 -4.43 8.00 34.35
CA GLY A 295 -3.26 7.58 35.13
C GLY A 295 -2.21 8.68 35.36
N GLY A 296 -2.55 9.94 35.10
CA GLY A 296 -1.70 11.11 35.31
C GLY A 296 -0.62 11.29 34.24
N CYS A 297 0.23 12.29 34.48
CA CYS A 297 1.39 12.56 33.65
C CYS A 297 2.48 11.49 33.84
N LYS A 298 3.07 11.05 32.73
CA LYS A 298 4.13 10.04 32.63
C LYS A 298 5.35 10.51 31.84
N LEU A 299 5.21 11.54 31.02
CA LEU A 299 6.30 12.15 30.28
C LEU A 299 7.18 12.93 31.25
N THR A 300 8.48 12.78 31.07
CA THR A 300 9.49 13.61 31.72
C THR A 300 10.10 14.48 30.64
N ALA A 301 10.19 15.79 30.87
CA ALA A 301 10.91 16.66 29.94
C ALA A 301 12.33 16.10 29.81
N ALA A 302 12.73 15.75 28.58
CA ALA A 302 14.09 15.31 28.32
C ALA A 302 15.04 16.43 28.80
N ALA A 303 16.09 16.06 29.54
CA ALA A 303 17.15 16.99 29.86
C ALA A 303 17.69 17.59 28.55
N PRO A 304 18.02 18.89 28.50
CA PRO A 304 18.55 19.50 27.28
C PRO A 304 19.76 18.68 26.80
N ALA A 305 19.80 18.40 25.49
CA ALA A 305 20.93 17.71 24.89
C ALA A 305 22.21 18.47 25.27
N ALA A 306 23.17 17.76 25.88
CA ALA A 306 24.46 18.33 26.18
C ALA A 306 25.09 18.80 24.86
N THR A 307 25.35 20.10 24.75
CA THR A 307 26.18 20.65 23.67
C THR A 307 27.54 19.96 23.74
N GLU A 308 27.89 19.17 22.73
CA GLU A 308 29.26 18.70 22.56
C GLU A 308 30.19 19.92 22.45
N PRO A 309 31.25 20.01 23.27
CA PRO A 309 32.24 21.07 23.11
C PRO A 309 33.02 20.82 21.83
N ASN A 310 32.93 21.74 20.87
CA ASN A 310 33.83 21.81 19.72
C ASN A 310 35.29 21.75 20.21
N SER A 311 36.02 20.72 19.81
CA SER A 311 37.49 20.62 19.91
C SER A 311 38.08 20.51 18.51
#